data_AF-A0A7Y9W2V0-F1
#
_entry.id   AF-A0A7Y9W2V0-F1
#
_cell.length_a   1.000
_cell.length_b   1.000
_cell.length_c   1.000
_cell.angle_alpha   90.00
_cell.angle_beta   90.00
_cell.angle_gamma   90.00
#
_symmetry.space_group_name_H-M   'P 1'
#
loop_
_entity.id
_entity.type
_entity.pdbx_description
1 polymer ?
#
loop_
_entity_poly.entity_id
_entity_poly.type
_entity_poly.pdbx_seq_one_letter_code
_entity_poly.pdbx_strand_id
1 'polypeptide(L)'
;MTNIHGEGDIIPASYNYIKSIMFGFTGWDKYILTEDEMLKNFLIFMISKYCPANFSQYKIVPIGGGSNVIKLLLLNAKEHFLSSPENVISILDGDQKIYKHIKNCPNTYFLPFDSVEKKIFEDHKISEFLPDFKCADHITTDKHFYKAITENKLINDLAIFEYLCNTSEENIILLSKEIACFLSQKPD
;
A
#
# COMPACT_ATOMS: atom_id res chain seq x y z
N MET A 1 -1.48 17.02 -32.94
CA MET A 1 -2.56 17.92 -32.49
C MET A 1 -2.03 19.34 -32.59
N THR A 2 -2.61 20.18 -33.43
CA THR A 2 -2.18 21.57 -33.64
C THR A 2 -3.21 22.47 -32.97
N ASN A 3 -2.81 23.11 -31.86
CA ASN A 3 -3.63 24.09 -31.17
C ASN A 3 -3.56 25.42 -31.96
N ILE A 4 -4.63 25.71 -32.71
CA ILE A 4 -4.76 26.88 -33.58
C ILE A 4 -5.37 28.11 -32.89
N HIS A 5 -5.78 27.99 -31.62
CA HIS A 5 -6.46 29.06 -30.87
C HIS A 5 -5.66 29.63 -29.70
N GLY A 6 -4.49 29.06 -29.37
CA GLY A 6 -3.61 29.61 -28.34
C GLY A 6 -4.18 29.52 -26.92
N GLU A 7 -5.24 28.73 -26.72
CA GLU A 7 -5.79 28.46 -25.40
C GLU A 7 -4.87 27.49 -24.65
N GLY A 8 -4.51 27.84 -23.42
CA GLY A 8 -3.61 27.06 -22.58
C GLY A 8 -4.16 26.88 -21.18
N ASP A 9 -4.24 25.64 -20.73
CA ASP A 9 -4.63 25.28 -19.38
C ASP A 9 -3.41 25.05 -18.49
N ILE A 10 -3.45 25.54 -17.26
CA ILE A 10 -2.44 25.24 -16.23
C ILE A 10 -2.89 23.96 -15.51
N ILE A 11 -2.17 22.87 -15.76
CA ILE A 11 -2.41 21.57 -15.13
C ILE A 11 -1.26 21.28 -14.15
N PRO A 12 -1.54 21.03 -12.85
CA PRO A 12 -0.53 20.51 -11.94
C PRO A 12 -0.01 19.17 -12.45
N ALA A 13 1.30 19.07 -12.62
CA ALA A 13 1.95 17.90 -13.19
C ALA A 13 3.19 17.54 -12.36
N SER A 14 3.40 16.25 -12.14
CA SER A 14 4.59 15.79 -11.43
C SER A 14 5.86 15.99 -12.27
N TYR A 15 7.00 16.13 -11.60
CA TYR A 15 8.27 16.39 -12.29
C TYR A 15 8.66 15.25 -13.24
N ASN A 16 8.46 13.98 -12.84
CA ASN A 16 8.72 12.86 -13.74
C ASN A 16 7.71 12.74 -14.88
N TYR A 17 6.45 13.16 -14.70
CA TYR A 17 5.51 13.26 -15.83
C TYR A 17 6.03 14.23 -16.90
N ILE A 18 6.48 15.41 -16.48
CA ILE A 18 7.08 16.42 -17.39
C ILE A 18 8.34 15.86 -18.06
N LYS A 19 9.26 15.26 -17.30
CA LYS A 19 10.48 14.62 -17.84
C LYS A 19 10.17 13.50 -18.82
N SER A 20 9.14 12.69 -18.54
CA SER A 20 8.71 11.59 -19.40
C SER A 20 8.23 12.09 -20.76
N ILE A 21 7.41 13.14 -20.77
CA ILE A 21 6.92 13.75 -22.00
C ILE A 21 8.05 14.44 -22.77
N MET A 22 8.93 15.16 -22.09
CA MET A 22 9.99 15.94 -22.75
C MET A 22 11.15 15.10 -23.28
N PHE A 23 11.50 14.01 -22.59
CA PHE A 23 12.74 13.26 -22.84
C PHE A 23 12.53 11.74 -23.00
N GLY A 24 11.29 11.24 -22.91
CA GLY A 24 10.98 9.82 -23.11
C GLY A 24 11.37 8.89 -21.95
N PHE A 25 11.71 9.43 -20.77
CA PHE A 25 12.02 8.62 -19.59
C PHE A 25 10.75 8.03 -18.96
N THR A 26 10.70 6.73 -18.69
CA THR A 26 9.61 6.10 -17.94
C THR A 26 10.04 5.85 -16.50
N GLY A 27 9.51 6.60 -15.54
CA GLY A 27 9.86 6.46 -14.13
C GLY A 27 8.77 7.04 -13.21
N TRP A 28 8.74 6.57 -11.96
CA TRP A 28 7.82 7.05 -10.94
C TRP A 28 8.55 7.99 -9.98
N ASP A 29 7.86 9.00 -9.45
CA ASP A 29 8.42 9.94 -8.47
C ASP A 29 8.70 9.26 -7.13
N LYS A 30 7.82 8.33 -6.72
CA LYS A 30 7.86 7.68 -5.42
C LYS A 30 7.66 6.17 -5.56
N TYR A 31 8.34 5.38 -4.75
CA TYR A 31 8.18 3.92 -4.69
C TYR A 31 7.80 3.45 -3.30
N ILE A 32 6.81 2.57 -3.24
CA ILE A 32 6.36 1.90 -2.00
C ILE A 32 6.62 0.41 -2.18
N LEU A 33 7.54 -0.15 -1.40
CA LEU A 33 7.84 -1.57 -1.42
C LEU A 33 6.95 -2.31 -0.43
N THR A 34 6.42 -3.46 -0.83
CA THR A 34 5.51 -4.24 0.01
C THR A 34 5.68 -5.74 -0.19
N GLU A 35 5.00 -6.54 0.62
CA GLU A 35 5.22 -7.99 0.67
C GLU A 35 4.51 -8.72 -0.46
N ASP A 36 3.21 -8.47 -0.65
CA ASP A 36 2.43 -9.19 -1.64
C ASP A 36 1.37 -8.34 -2.33
N GLU A 37 0.63 -8.98 -3.24
CA GLU A 37 -0.45 -8.34 -4.00
C GLU A 37 -1.65 -7.97 -3.12
N MET A 38 -1.90 -8.68 -2.02
CA MET A 38 -3.02 -8.34 -1.13
C MET A 38 -2.74 -7.04 -0.39
N LEU A 39 -1.55 -6.92 0.20
CA LEU A 39 -1.15 -5.69 0.88
C LEU A 39 -1.08 -4.53 -0.11
N LYS A 40 -0.55 -4.74 -1.32
CA LYS A 40 -0.57 -3.74 -2.39
C LYS A 40 -2.00 -3.25 -2.69
N ASN A 41 -2.96 -4.15 -2.86
CA ASN A 41 -4.35 -3.78 -3.15
C ASN A 41 -4.99 -3.00 -2.00
N PHE A 42 -4.70 -3.39 -0.76
CA PHE A 42 -5.12 -2.65 0.43
C PHE A 42 -4.51 -1.23 0.49
N LEU A 43 -3.22 -1.09 0.19
CA LEU A 43 -2.55 0.22 0.13
C LEU A 43 -3.14 1.12 -0.96
N ILE A 44 -3.44 0.57 -2.15
CA ILE A 44 -4.12 1.32 -3.22
C ILE A 44 -5.47 1.86 -2.72
N PHE A 45 -6.27 1.00 -2.07
CA PHE A 45 -7.55 1.42 -1.49
C PHE A 45 -7.37 2.53 -0.46
N MET A 46 -6.46 2.35 0.50
CA MET A 46 -6.19 3.33 1.56
C MET A 46 -5.70 4.67 1.00
N ILE A 47 -4.77 4.67 0.03
CA ILE A 47 -4.28 5.89 -0.62
C ILE A 47 -5.42 6.59 -1.36
N SER A 48 -6.28 5.84 -2.06
CA SER A 48 -7.43 6.42 -2.76
C SER A 48 -8.45 7.07 -1.82
N LYS A 49 -8.63 6.50 -0.62
CA LYS A 49 -9.60 6.97 0.39
C LYS A 49 -9.08 8.16 1.19
N TYR A 50 -7.81 8.13 1.61
CA TYR A 50 -7.25 9.08 2.58
C TYR A 50 -6.24 10.07 2.00
N CYS A 51 -5.74 9.85 0.78
CA CYS A 51 -4.72 10.70 0.16
C CYS A 51 -5.24 11.26 -1.20
N PRO A 52 -6.27 12.13 -1.21
CA PRO A 52 -6.84 12.63 -2.47
C PRO A 52 -5.97 13.68 -3.20
N ALA A 53 -5.00 14.30 -2.52
CA ALA A 53 -4.16 15.37 -3.07
C ALA A 53 -2.71 14.90 -3.32
N ASN A 54 -2.54 13.85 -4.11
CA ASN A 54 -1.21 13.31 -4.43
C ASN A 54 -0.62 14.06 -5.63
N PHE A 55 0.47 14.80 -5.41
CA PHE A 55 1.18 15.53 -6.48
C PHE A 55 2.21 14.64 -7.21
N SER A 56 2.63 13.54 -6.57
CA SER A 56 3.65 12.62 -7.08
C SER A 56 3.05 11.39 -7.73
N GLN A 57 3.58 10.96 -8.87
CA GLN A 57 3.32 9.65 -9.42
C GLN A 57 4.04 8.59 -8.56
N TYR A 58 3.31 7.60 -8.06
CA TYR A 58 3.88 6.56 -7.20
C TYR A 58 3.64 5.15 -7.76
N LYS A 59 4.57 4.24 -7.46
CA LYS A 59 4.42 2.81 -7.74
C LYS A 59 4.52 1.98 -6.48
N ILE A 60 3.55 1.12 -6.27
CA ILE A 60 3.61 0.07 -5.24
C ILE A 60 4.17 -1.20 -5.86
N VAL A 61 5.26 -1.73 -5.30
CA VAL A 61 5.98 -2.90 -5.83
C VAL A 61 5.95 -4.03 -4.79
N PRO A 62 5.25 -5.15 -5.08
CA PRO A 62 5.28 -6.32 -4.22
C PRO A 62 6.54 -7.14 -4.50
N ILE A 63 7.29 -7.46 -3.45
CA ILE A 63 8.64 -8.08 -3.53
C ILE A 63 8.65 -9.51 -2.97
N GLY A 64 7.70 -9.88 -2.11
CA GLY A 64 7.71 -11.09 -1.30
C GLY A 64 8.02 -10.77 0.16
N GLY A 65 8.38 -11.78 0.96
CA GLY A 65 8.48 -11.64 2.43
C GLY A 65 9.34 -10.46 2.93
N GLY A 66 9.01 -9.94 4.11
CA GLY A 66 9.54 -8.70 4.66
C GLY A 66 11.06 -8.56 4.66
N SER A 67 11.82 -9.62 4.89
CA SER A 67 13.29 -9.57 4.79
C SER A 67 13.80 -9.20 3.39
N ASN A 68 13.11 -9.64 2.33
CA ASN A 68 13.47 -9.29 0.95
C ASN A 68 13.13 -7.84 0.65
N VAL A 69 11.98 -7.36 1.13
CA VAL A 69 11.58 -5.95 1.01
C VAL A 69 12.63 -5.04 1.64
N ILE A 70 13.03 -5.33 2.89
CA ILE A 70 14.06 -4.56 3.60
C ILE A 70 15.41 -4.64 2.90
N LYS A 71 15.79 -5.83 2.42
CA LYS A 71 17.03 -5.98 1.66
C LYS A 71 17.02 -5.09 0.41
N LEU A 72 15.90 -5.04 -0.31
CA LEU A 72 15.76 -4.21 -1.50
C LEU A 72 15.79 -2.71 -1.16
N LEU A 73 15.14 -2.31 -0.07
CA LEU A 73 15.16 -0.93 0.43
C LEU A 73 16.59 -0.47 0.75
N LEU A 74 17.35 -1.29 1.50
CA LEU A 74 18.74 -1.01 1.86
C LEU A 74 19.68 -1.00 0.64
N LEU A 75 19.44 -1.87 -0.34
CA LEU A 75 20.18 -1.85 -1.60
C LEU A 75 19.86 -0.58 -2.39
N ASN A 76 18.59 -0.17 -2.46
CA ASN A 76 18.21 1.07 -3.15
C ASN A 76 18.85 2.29 -2.48
N ALA A 77 18.93 2.30 -1.14
CA ALA A 77 19.57 3.39 -0.41
C ALA A 77 21.06 3.56 -0.74
N LYS A 78 21.74 2.50 -1.21
CA LYS A 78 23.15 2.52 -1.61
C LYS A 78 23.35 2.77 -3.10
N GLU A 79 22.51 2.14 -3.93
CA GLU A 79 22.73 2.03 -5.39
C GLU A 79 21.79 2.93 -6.21
N HIS A 80 20.75 3.50 -5.60
CA HIS A 80 19.79 4.43 -6.22
C HIS A 80 19.11 3.90 -7.50
N PHE A 81 18.90 2.59 -7.62
CA PHE A 81 18.37 1.97 -8.85
C PHE A 81 16.87 2.21 -9.07
N LEU A 82 16.06 2.47 -8.02
CA LEU A 82 14.67 2.91 -8.16
C LEU A 82 14.57 4.43 -8.18
N SER A 83 15.08 5.04 -7.10
CA SER A 83 15.11 6.49 -6.88
C SER A 83 16.04 6.80 -5.70
N SER A 84 16.15 8.07 -5.34
CA SER A 84 16.84 8.48 -4.12
C SER A 84 16.16 7.92 -2.85
N PRO A 85 16.89 7.77 -1.73
CA PRO A 85 16.40 7.04 -0.55
C PRO A 85 15.14 7.65 0.08
N GLU A 86 14.98 8.97 0.01
CA GLU A 86 13.82 9.73 0.45
C GLU A 86 12.58 9.56 -0.45
N ASN A 87 12.76 9.00 -1.65
CA ASN A 87 11.69 8.72 -2.61
C ASN A 87 11.27 7.23 -2.58
N VAL A 88 11.81 6.43 -1.65
CA VAL A 88 11.49 5.00 -1.50
C VAL A 88 11.21 4.65 -0.04
N ILE A 89 10.01 4.13 0.22
CA ILE A 89 9.60 3.59 1.52
C ILE A 89 9.21 2.13 1.40
N SER A 90 9.18 1.40 2.51
CA SER A 90 8.55 0.08 2.58
C SER A 90 7.37 0.06 3.56
N ILE A 91 6.30 -0.63 3.20
CA ILE A 91 5.15 -0.88 4.06
C ILE A 91 4.94 -2.39 4.14
N LEU A 92 5.01 -2.91 5.37
CA LEU A 92 4.98 -4.34 5.68
C LEU A 92 3.78 -4.69 6.55
N ASP A 93 3.49 -5.99 6.62
CA ASP A 93 2.57 -6.60 7.57
C ASP A 93 2.98 -6.31 9.01
N GLY A 94 2.00 -6.25 9.91
CA GLY A 94 2.23 -5.91 11.31
C GLY A 94 3.06 -6.97 12.05
N ASP A 95 3.00 -8.22 11.59
CA ASP A 95 3.74 -9.33 12.19
C ASP A 95 5.26 -9.20 12.01
N GLN A 96 5.72 -8.47 10.98
CA GLN A 96 7.14 -8.23 10.72
C GLN A 96 7.81 -7.37 11.80
N LYS A 97 7.04 -6.69 12.66
CA LYS A 97 7.56 -5.89 13.79
C LYS A 97 8.36 -6.70 14.80
N ILE A 98 8.15 -8.02 14.87
CA ILE A 98 8.89 -8.91 15.79
C ILE A 98 10.38 -8.96 15.45
N TYR A 99 10.73 -8.74 14.18
CA TYR A 99 12.10 -8.82 13.70
C TYR A 99 12.80 -7.48 13.90
N LYS A 100 13.71 -7.40 14.88
CA LYS A 100 14.46 -6.17 15.21
C LYS A 100 15.14 -5.52 14.01
N HIS A 101 15.67 -6.34 13.09
CA HIS A 101 16.36 -5.85 11.89
C HIS A 101 15.41 -5.17 10.88
N ILE A 102 14.13 -5.54 10.90
CA ILE A 102 13.08 -4.92 10.08
C ILE A 102 12.56 -3.68 10.80
N LYS A 103 12.24 -3.80 12.09
CA LYS A 103 11.69 -2.71 12.91
C LYS A 103 12.56 -1.45 12.95
N ASN A 104 13.87 -1.62 12.97
CA ASN A 104 14.82 -0.51 13.09
C ASN A 104 15.29 0.02 11.72
N CYS A 105 14.73 -0.47 10.61
CA CYS A 105 15.11 -0.01 9.28
C CYS A 105 14.46 1.37 9.01
N PRO A 106 15.22 2.38 8.54
CA PRO A 106 14.64 3.67 8.18
C PRO A 106 13.65 3.51 7.02
N ASN A 107 12.73 4.46 6.87
CA ASN A 107 11.71 4.47 5.80
C ASN A 107 10.84 3.20 5.76
N THR A 108 10.72 2.49 6.88
CA THR A 108 9.91 1.28 7.03
C THR A 108 8.71 1.57 7.91
N TYR A 109 7.52 1.30 7.37
CA TYR A 109 6.24 1.42 8.04
C TYR A 109 5.56 0.06 8.09
N PHE A 110 4.56 -0.06 8.95
CA PHE A 110 3.87 -1.32 9.17
C PHE A 110 2.38 -1.10 9.27
N LEU A 111 1.62 -2.12 8.89
CA LEU A 111 0.20 -2.19 9.18
C LEU A 111 -0.07 -2.16 10.69
N PRO A 112 -1.25 -1.68 11.10
CA PRO A 112 -1.68 -1.70 12.50
C PRO A 112 -2.12 -3.09 12.97
N PHE A 113 -2.28 -4.03 12.05
CA PHE A 113 -2.65 -5.43 12.29
C PHE A 113 -1.66 -6.37 11.59
N ASP A 114 -1.66 -7.64 11.98
CA ASP A 114 -0.68 -8.62 11.53
C ASP A 114 -0.69 -8.84 10.02
N SER A 115 -1.85 -9.07 9.42
CA SER A 115 -2.05 -9.03 7.97
C SER A 115 -3.54 -8.80 7.69
N VAL A 116 -3.90 -8.50 6.44
CA VAL A 116 -5.30 -8.32 6.02
C VAL A 116 -6.12 -9.59 6.30
N GLU A 117 -5.62 -10.78 5.92
CA GLU A 117 -6.34 -12.04 6.10
C GLU A 117 -6.46 -12.44 7.57
N LYS A 118 -5.37 -12.28 8.34
CA LYS A 118 -5.35 -12.65 9.76
C LYS A 118 -6.35 -11.81 10.53
N LYS A 119 -6.37 -10.49 10.31
CA LYS A 119 -7.28 -9.58 11.00
C LYS A 119 -8.75 -9.93 10.74
N ILE A 120 -9.09 -10.21 9.48
CA ILE A 120 -10.45 -10.60 9.10
C ILE A 120 -10.85 -11.95 9.71
N PHE A 121 -9.93 -12.90 9.77
CA PHE A 121 -10.20 -14.20 10.39
C PHE A 121 -10.35 -14.11 11.92
N GLU A 122 -9.56 -13.26 12.58
CA GLU A 122 -9.69 -12.99 14.02
C GLU A 122 -11.04 -12.33 14.35
N ASP A 123 -11.41 -11.29 13.60
CA ASP A 123 -12.68 -10.57 13.80
C ASP A 123 -13.89 -11.47 13.53
N HIS A 124 -13.77 -12.41 12.59
CA HIS A 124 -14.80 -13.42 12.36
C HIS A 124 -14.96 -14.39 13.53
N LYS A 125 -13.85 -14.85 14.12
CA LYS A 125 -13.89 -15.77 15.29
C LYS A 125 -14.59 -15.17 16.50
N ILE A 126 -14.51 -13.86 16.68
CA ILE A 126 -15.21 -13.13 17.74
C ILE A 126 -16.60 -12.63 17.32
N SER A 127 -17.09 -13.04 16.14
CA SER A 127 -18.40 -12.67 15.58
C SER A 127 -18.59 -11.18 15.30
N GLU A 128 -17.51 -10.41 15.15
CA GLU A 128 -17.57 -9.01 14.72
C GLU A 128 -17.68 -8.88 13.20
N PHE A 129 -17.11 -9.83 12.46
CA PHE A 129 -17.15 -9.87 11.00
C PHE A 129 -17.92 -11.10 10.49
N LEU A 130 -18.96 -10.88 9.67
CA LEU A 130 -19.82 -11.92 9.10
C LEU A 130 -20.31 -12.98 10.12
N PRO A 131 -21.04 -12.60 11.19
CA PRO A 131 -21.46 -13.53 12.24
C PRO A 131 -22.36 -14.67 11.75
N ASP A 132 -23.13 -14.44 10.68
CA ASP A 132 -24.04 -15.43 10.11
C ASP A 132 -23.35 -16.46 9.21
N PHE A 133 -22.10 -16.20 8.81
CA PHE A 133 -21.35 -17.12 7.97
C PHE A 133 -20.75 -18.23 8.83
N LYS A 134 -21.24 -19.45 8.66
CA LYS A 134 -20.63 -20.62 9.29
C LYS A 134 -19.53 -21.17 8.40
N CYS A 135 -18.28 -20.98 8.81
CA CYS A 135 -17.18 -21.73 8.24
C CYS A 135 -17.44 -23.23 8.32
N ALA A 136 -17.23 -23.94 7.22
CA ALA A 136 -17.16 -25.38 7.26
C ALA A 136 -15.97 -25.82 8.13
N ASP A 137 -16.11 -26.94 8.85
CA ASP A 137 -15.14 -27.43 9.87
C ASP A 137 -13.69 -27.61 9.36
N HIS A 138 -13.47 -27.59 8.04
CA HIS A 138 -12.16 -27.70 7.41
C HIS A 138 -11.43 -26.37 7.17
N ILE A 139 -12.07 -25.22 7.42
CA ILE A 139 -11.45 -23.90 7.28
C ILE A 139 -10.73 -23.56 8.60
N THR A 140 -9.46 -23.93 8.68
CA THR A 140 -8.63 -23.71 9.88
C THR A 140 -7.63 -22.57 9.74
N THR A 141 -7.44 -22.05 8.51
CA THR A 141 -6.45 -21.02 8.21
C THR A 141 -7.10 -19.74 7.68
N ASP A 142 -6.49 -18.62 8.02
CA ASP A 142 -6.77 -17.26 7.56
C ASP A 142 -6.90 -17.16 6.03
N LYS A 143 -5.95 -17.76 5.29
CA LYS A 143 -5.98 -17.73 3.81
C LYS A 143 -7.16 -18.50 3.22
N HIS A 144 -7.47 -19.67 3.79
CA HIS A 144 -8.63 -20.44 3.34
C HIS A 144 -9.94 -19.73 3.67
N PHE A 145 -10.00 -19.03 4.81
CA PHE A 145 -11.15 -18.22 5.18
C PHE A 145 -11.38 -17.08 4.18
N TYR A 146 -10.34 -16.29 3.91
CA TYR A 146 -10.39 -15.18 2.98
C TYR A 146 -10.84 -15.63 1.58
N LYS A 147 -10.28 -16.76 1.11
CA LYS A 147 -10.67 -17.36 -0.16
C LYS A 147 -12.13 -17.82 -0.16
N ALA A 148 -12.61 -18.43 0.92
CA ALA A 148 -13.98 -18.89 1.01
C ALA A 148 -14.99 -17.74 0.95
N ILE A 149 -14.75 -16.63 1.66
CA ILE A 149 -15.70 -15.49 1.67
C ILE A 149 -15.74 -14.75 0.34
N THR A 150 -14.62 -14.68 -0.37
CA THR A 150 -14.51 -14.02 -1.68
C THR A 150 -15.04 -14.89 -2.83
N GLU A 151 -14.75 -16.19 -2.84
CA GLU A 151 -15.25 -17.13 -3.87
C GLU A 151 -16.77 -17.33 -3.78
N ASN A 152 -17.33 -17.35 -2.57
CA ASN A 152 -18.78 -17.42 -2.36
C ASN A 152 -19.48 -16.07 -2.66
N LYS A 153 -18.73 -15.02 -3.06
CA LYS A 153 -19.23 -13.67 -3.34
C LYS A 153 -20.06 -13.07 -2.19
N LEU A 154 -19.77 -13.48 -0.97
CA LEU A 154 -20.45 -12.96 0.22
C LEU A 154 -20.03 -11.53 0.48
N ILE A 155 -18.76 -11.24 0.25
CA ILE A 155 -18.16 -9.92 0.36
C ILE A 155 -17.04 -9.81 -0.67
N ASN A 156 -16.80 -8.59 -1.15
CA ASN A 156 -15.69 -8.30 -2.06
C ASN A 156 -14.52 -7.64 -1.32
N ASP A 157 -13.35 -7.60 -1.95
CA ASP A 157 -12.14 -7.03 -1.37
C ASP A 157 -12.33 -5.58 -0.91
N LEU A 158 -13.11 -4.78 -1.65
CA LEU A 158 -13.39 -3.39 -1.30
C LEU A 158 -14.13 -3.25 0.03
N ALA A 159 -15.18 -4.05 0.24
CA ALA A 159 -15.95 -4.05 1.47
C ALA A 159 -15.12 -4.59 2.65
N ILE A 160 -14.22 -5.57 2.39
CA ILE A 160 -13.25 -6.02 3.38
C ILE A 160 -12.31 -4.88 3.77
N PHE A 161 -11.73 -4.18 2.80
CA PHE A 161 -10.80 -3.08 3.06
C PHE A 161 -11.50 -1.91 3.78
N GLU A 162 -12.74 -1.62 3.41
CA GLU A 162 -13.55 -0.61 4.08
C GLU A 162 -13.81 -0.96 5.54
N TYR A 163 -14.18 -2.22 5.82
CA TYR A 163 -14.33 -2.72 7.18
C TYR A 163 -13.03 -2.56 7.98
N LEU A 164 -11.88 -2.98 7.43
CA LEU A 164 -10.59 -2.86 8.12
C LEU A 164 -10.21 -1.41 8.42
N CYS A 165 -10.47 -0.50 7.50
CA CYS A 165 -10.24 0.93 7.71
C CYS A 165 -11.13 1.50 8.83
N ASN A 166 -12.37 1.03 8.97
CA ASN A 166 -13.29 1.51 10.00
C ASN A 166 -12.96 0.91 11.38
N THR A 167 -12.59 -0.37 11.45
CA THR A 167 -12.27 -1.05 12.72
C THR A 167 -10.97 -0.55 13.35
N SER A 168 -9.99 -0.13 12.53
CA SER A 168 -8.67 0.37 12.99
C SER A 168 -8.45 1.84 12.66
N GLU A 169 -9.52 2.64 12.69
CA GLU A 169 -9.57 4.00 12.12
C GLU A 169 -8.40 4.89 12.58
N GLU A 170 -8.14 5.01 13.87
CA GLU A 170 -7.08 5.90 14.38
C GLU A 170 -5.67 5.53 13.86
N ASN A 171 -5.32 4.24 13.88
CA ASN A 171 -4.01 3.80 13.45
C ASN A 171 -3.86 3.81 11.92
N ILE A 172 -4.94 3.53 11.19
CA ILE A 172 -4.98 3.66 9.72
C ILE A 172 -4.86 5.13 9.32
N ILE A 173 -5.51 6.05 10.03
CA ILE A 173 -5.36 7.49 9.80
C ILE A 173 -3.91 7.91 10.03
N LEU A 174 -3.25 7.42 11.09
CA LEU A 174 -1.84 7.74 11.34
C LEU A 174 -0.94 7.24 10.19
N LEU A 175 -1.09 5.98 9.77
CA LEU A 175 -0.32 5.43 8.64
C LEU A 175 -0.62 6.20 7.34
N SER A 176 -1.88 6.55 7.09
CA SER A 176 -2.27 7.30 5.90
C SER A 176 -1.66 8.71 5.88
N LYS A 177 -1.47 9.36 7.05
CA LYS A 177 -0.79 10.65 7.16
C LYS A 177 0.68 10.54 6.79
N GLU A 178 1.37 9.48 7.23
CA GLU A 178 2.76 9.22 6.86
C GLU A 178 2.89 9.04 5.33
N ILE A 179 2.00 8.25 4.73
CA ILE A 179 1.97 8.02 3.28
C ILE A 179 1.65 9.30 2.52
N ALA A 180 0.64 10.06 2.96
CA ALA A 180 0.27 11.34 2.36
C ALA A 180 1.43 12.33 2.41
N CYS A 181 2.13 12.42 3.56
CA CYS A 181 3.31 13.25 3.72
C CYS A 181 4.38 12.85 2.69
N PHE A 182 4.73 11.57 2.63
CA PHE A 182 5.70 11.03 1.67
C PHE A 182 5.32 11.32 0.20
N LEU A 183 4.05 11.14 -0.17
CA LEU A 183 3.55 11.38 -1.53
C LEU A 183 3.47 12.87 -1.89
N SER A 184 3.30 13.75 -0.90
CA SER A 184 3.21 15.20 -1.08
C SER A 184 4.57 15.90 -1.19
N GLN A 185 5.63 15.27 -0.68
CA GLN A 185 6.99 15.80 -0.77
C GLN A 185 7.43 15.88 -2.24
N LYS A 186 8.01 17.02 -2.63
CA LYS A 186 8.60 17.16 -3.96
C LYS A 186 9.70 16.10 -4.13
N PRO A 187 9.67 15.33 -5.23
CA PRO A 187 10.81 14.48 -5.55
C PRO A 187 12.01 15.38 -5.87
N ASP A 188 13.15 15.11 -5.22
CA ASP A 188 14.44 15.75 -5.52
C ASP A 188 14.93 15.44 -6.96
#